data_AF-A0A428PKP0-F1
#
_entry.id   AF-A0A428PKP0-F1
#
_cell.length_a   1.000
_cell.length_b   1.000
_cell.length_c   1.000
_cell.angle_alpha   90.00
_cell.angle_beta   90.00
_cell.angle_gamma   90.00
#
_symmetry.space_group_name_H-M   'P 1'
#
loop_
_entity.id
_entity.type
_entity.pdbx_description
1 polymer ?
#
loop_
_entity_poly.entity_id
_entity_poly.type
_entity_poly.pdbx_seq_one_letter_code
_entity_poly.pdbx_strand_id
1 'polypeptide(L)'
;MIPHQSAIPVRFRAIHNVRSYIGKDAWKQLLVDSPTPKAIHLTPGTTHYIELEADNHMTAFLDEPFITPFARRKGDRCDTRTSLIGPSDHYILGDRNSYGLDYDELHHEQEVYRPFHFQTFRFIALDIEVCSESALVLHGIDVTKTNYPLVQKASVKADKDEWISKMWGIRVRTLENCMHDCYEDCPFYEQLQYPMDTRSSCLFTYLVSGDDRLARQAIVQMNDSFIPSLGHITSRTGSNCLQRQVIPTFSLYWICMVTDHYEYYADASFVRQFVAVADGILQSFDTRVNQLGLVPVNENVFWE
;
A
#
# COMPACT_ATOMS: atom_id res chain seq x y z
N MET A 1 -11.99 -15.01 10.57
CA MET A 1 -10.57 -15.25 10.28
C MET A 1 -10.23 -14.51 9.00
N ILE A 2 -9.18 -13.69 9.02
CA ILE A 2 -8.69 -13.00 7.81
C ILE A 2 -8.02 -14.05 6.91
N PRO A 3 -8.42 -14.15 5.63
CA PRO A 3 -7.81 -15.10 4.71
C PRO A 3 -6.35 -14.72 4.40
N HIS A 4 -5.56 -15.70 3.96
CA HIS A 4 -4.23 -15.40 3.41
C HIS A 4 -4.35 -14.45 2.21
N GLN A 5 -3.38 -13.55 2.09
CA GLN A 5 -3.28 -12.65 0.96
C GLN A 5 -3.16 -13.45 -0.35
N SER A 6 -3.76 -12.93 -1.40
CA SER A 6 -3.58 -13.45 -2.75
C SER A 6 -2.15 -13.18 -3.22
N ALA A 7 -1.57 -14.09 -4.02
CA ALA A 7 -0.27 -13.90 -4.65
C ALA A 7 -0.41 -14.23 -6.13
N ILE A 8 -0.39 -13.19 -6.97
CA ILE A 8 -0.64 -13.32 -8.41
C ILE A 8 0.63 -12.89 -9.14
N PRO A 9 1.33 -13.80 -9.85
CA PRO A 9 2.44 -13.43 -10.71
C PRO A 9 1.97 -12.42 -11.76
N VAL A 10 2.69 -11.31 -11.88
CA VAL A 10 2.46 -10.27 -12.88
C VAL A 10 3.74 -9.98 -13.63
N ARG A 11 3.63 -9.27 -14.76
CA ARG A 11 4.77 -8.88 -15.57
C ARG A 11 4.81 -7.38 -15.74
N PHE A 12 6.00 -6.90 -16.06
CA PHE A 12 6.15 -5.56 -16.60
C PHE A 12 5.45 -5.48 -17.95
N ARG A 13 4.76 -4.37 -18.15
CA ARG A 13 4.06 -3.99 -19.38
C ARG A 13 5.03 -3.46 -20.42
N ALA A 14 6.01 -2.67 -20.00
CA ALA A 14 6.89 -1.94 -20.90
C ALA A 14 8.25 -1.64 -20.28
N ILE A 15 9.20 -1.34 -21.16
CA ILE A 15 10.53 -0.84 -20.85
C ILE A 15 10.71 0.53 -21.51
N HIS A 16 11.12 1.51 -20.71
CA HIS A 16 11.19 2.92 -21.12
C HIS A 16 12.63 3.33 -21.42
N ASN A 17 13.33 3.85 -20.42
CA ASN A 17 14.72 4.26 -20.53
C ASN A 17 15.66 3.07 -20.30
N VAL A 18 16.70 2.97 -21.13
CA VAL A 18 17.77 1.97 -21.00
C VAL A 18 19.11 2.67 -21.19
N ARG A 19 19.97 2.63 -20.18
CA ARG A 19 21.38 3.04 -20.28
C ARG A 19 22.22 1.80 -20.01
N SER A 20 22.64 1.14 -21.08
CA SER A 20 23.36 -0.12 -21.05
C SER A 20 24.07 -0.31 -22.40
N TYR A 21 25.22 -0.98 -22.42
CA TYR A 21 25.81 -1.40 -23.70
C TYR A 21 24.98 -2.50 -24.38
N ILE A 22 24.12 -3.19 -23.62
CA ILE A 22 23.18 -4.20 -24.11
C ILE A 22 21.94 -3.50 -24.67
N GLY A 23 21.56 -3.88 -25.89
CA GLY A 23 20.43 -3.29 -26.60
C GLY A 23 19.09 -3.46 -25.86
N LYS A 24 18.21 -2.48 -26.01
CA LYS A 24 16.86 -2.44 -25.40
C LYS A 24 16.04 -3.70 -25.69
N ASP A 25 16.15 -4.27 -26.89
CA ASP A 25 15.40 -5.48 -27.27
C ASP A 25 15.79 -6.70 -26.44
N ALA A 26 17.07 -6.85 -26.06
CA ALA A 26 17.51 -7.94 -25.19
C ALA A 26 16.93 -7.80 -23.77
N TRP A 27 16.94 -6.58 -23.23
CA TRP A 27 16.29 -6.28 -21.95
C TRP A 27 14.78 -6.53 -21.99
N LYS A 28 14.13 -6.15 -23.08
CA LYS A 28 12.70 -6.39 -23.29
C LYS A 28 12.37 -7.89 -23.34
N GLN A 29 13.20 -8.68 -24.02
CA GLN A 29 13.05 -10.14 -24.06
C GLN A 29 13.18 -10.79 -22.69
N LEU A 30 14.09 -10.29 -21.84
CA LEU A 30 14.30 -10.76 -20.47
C LEU A 30 13.16 -10.35 -19.53
N LEU A 31 12.75 -9.07 -19.55
CA LEU A 31 11.95 -8.47 -18.47
C LEU A 31 10.46 -8.29 -18.81
N VAL A 32 10.08 -8.37 -20.08
CA VAL A 32 8.70 -8.07 -20.55
C VAL A 32 8.12 -9.25 -21.35
N ASP A 33 8.82 -9.69 -22.41
CA ASP A 33 8.18 -10.49 -23.46
C ASP A 33 8.12 -12.01 -23.15
N SER A 34 9.11 -12.59 -22.46
CA SER A 34 9.27 -14.05 -22.44
C SER A 34 8.79 -14.76 -21.16
N PRO A 35 8.03 -15.87 -21.26
CA PRO A 35 7.79 -16.80 -20.14
C PRO A 35 9.01 -17.67 -19.79
N THR A 36 9.97 -17.81 -20.70
CA THR A 36 11.26 -18.47 -20.47
C THR A 36 12.35 -17.50 -20.91
N PRO A 37 12.67 -16.50 -20.08
CA PRO A 37 13.60 -15.46 -20.44
C PRO A 37 15.00 -16.03 -20.71
N LYS A 38 15.64 -15.51 -21.75
CA LYS A 38 17.06 -15.78 -21.98
C LYS A 38 17.86 -14.88 -21.04
N ALA A 39 18.64 -15.48 -20.15
CA ALA A 39 19.47 -14.74 -19.22
C ALA A 39 20.41 -13.77 -19.95
N ILE A 40 20.64 -12.61 -19.32
CA ILE A 40 21.56 -11.60 -19.83
C ILE A 40 22.88 -11.71 -19.06
N HIS A 41 23.98 -11.79 -19.81
CA HIS A 41 25.34 -11.77 -19.26
C HIS A 41 25.87 -10.34 -19.26
N LEU A 42 26.18 -9.83 -18.07
CA LEU A 42 26.73 -8.51 -17.84
C LEU A 42 28.22 -8.64 -17.54
N THR A 43 29.04 -7.95 -18.32
CA THR A 43 30.51 -8.01 -18.20
C THR A 43 31.02 -7.34 -16.94
N PRO A 44 32.18 -7.74 -16.40
CA PRO A 44 32.78 -7.08 -15.24
C PRO A 44 33.03 -5.58 -15.49
N GLY A 45 32.82 -4.76 -14.47
CA GLY A 45 33.10 -3.32 -14.50
C GLY A 45 32.11 -2.48 -15.30
N THR A 46 30.91 -2.99 -15.58
CA THR A 46 29.87 -2.25 -16.30
C THR A 46 28.70 -1.82 -15.42
N THR A 47 28.03 -0.75 -15.83
CA THR A 47 26.84 -0.21 -15.17
C THR A 47 25.63 -0.28 -16.10
N HIS A 48 24.45 -0.56 -15.56
CA HIS A 48 23.21 -0.66 -16.32
C HIS A 48 22.07 0.03 -15.58
N TYR A 49 21.26 0.79 -16.31
CA TYR A 49 20.04 1.43 -15.81
C TYR A 49 18.86 1.08 -16.70
N ILE A 50 17.79 0.53 -16.12
CA ILE A 50 16.59 0.13 -16.84
C ILE A 50 15.35 0.63 -16.10
N GLU A 51 14.45 1.33 -16.80
CA GLU A 51 13.14 1.71 -16.28
C GLU A 51 12.05 0.80 -16.83
N LEU A 52 11.26 0.23 -15.90
CA LEU A 52 10.19 -0.71 -16.19
C LEU A 52 8.86 -0.14 -15.75
N GLU A 53 7.79 -0.41 -16.52
CA GLU A 53 6.42 -0.05 -16.19
C GLU A 53 5.57 -1.29 -15.94
N ALA A 54 4.74 -1.28 -14.89
CA ALA A 54 3.68 -2.23 -14.63
C ALA A 54 2.31 -1.71 -15.17
N ASP A 55 1.37 -2.62 -15.43
CA ASP A 55 0.10 -2.32 -16.11
C ASP A 55 -0.76 -1.24 -15.44
N ASN A 56 -0.78 -1.22 -14.10
CA ASN A 56 -1.64 -0.33 -13.35
C ASN A 56 -0.90 0.35 -12.20
N HIS A 57 -1.48 1.46 -11.74
CA HIS A 57 -0.93 2.28 -10.67
C HIS A 57 -0.62 1.47 -9.42
N MET A 58 0.66 1.47 -9.07
CA MET A 58 1.14 1.56 -7.69
C MET A 58 2.32 2.58 -7.55
N THR A 59 2.47 3.61 -8.39
CA THR A 59 3.35 4.83 -8.25
C THR A 59 4.91 4.78 -8.26
N ALA A 60 5.53 5.73 -8.98
CA ALA A 60 6.92 6.19 -8.84
C ALA A 60 6.97 7.72 -9.09
N PHE A 61 8.06 8.42 -8.73
CA PHE A 61 8.18 9.88 -8.84
C PHE A 61 9.10 10.30 -9.98
N LEU A 62 8.96 11.54 -10.47
CA LEU A 62 9.60 12.00 -11.69
C LEU A 62 10.62 13.15 -11.54
N ASP A 63 10.60 13.90 -10.43
CA ASP A 63 11.46 15.08 -10.29
C ASP A 63 12.06 15.19 -8.88
N GLU A 64 13.31 15.66 -8.81
CA GLU A 64 13.95 16.02 -7.54
C GLU A 64 13.20 17.18 -6.88
N PRO A 65 12.90 17.09 -5.58
CA PRO A 65 12.11 18.11 -4.92
C PRO A 65 12.92 19.39 -4.71
N PHE A 66 12.35 20.53 -5.10
CA PHE A 66 13.06 21.83 -5.19
C PHE A 66 13.31 22.52 -3.84
N ILE A 67 12.59 22.18 -2.77
CA ILE A 67 12.59 22.95 -1.50
C ILE A 67 12.83 22.07 -0.27
N THR A 68 12.20 20.90 -0.20
CA THR A 68 12.40 19.91 0.89
C THR A 68 12.34 18.50 0.33
N PRO A 69 13.02 17.48 0.92
CA PRO A 69 13.01 16.10 0.41
C PRO A 69 11.62 15.49 0.20
N PHE A 70 10.59 16.04 0.85
CA PHE A 70 9.20 15.59 0.79
C PHE A 70 8.31 16.43 -0.15
N ALA A 71 8.77 17.57 -0.66
CA ALA A 71 7.98 18.47 -1.52
C ALA A 71 7.92 17.95 -2.96
N ARG A 72 6.91 17.14 -3.27
CA ARG A 72 6.77 16.42 -4.55
C ARG A 72 6.12 17.26 -5.64
N ARG A 73 6.70 17.27 -6.85
CA ARG A 73 6.00 17.76 -8.06
C ARG A 73 5.08 16.67 -8.61
N LYS A 74 3.78 16.95 -8.64
CA LYS A 74 2.77 16.07 -9.25
C LYS A 74 2.64 16.40 -10.75
N GLY A 75 3.61 15.94 -11.55
CA GLY A 75 3.61 16.06 -13.02
C GLY A 75 3.02 14.84 -13.73
N ASP A 76 3.14 14.80 -15.07
CA ASP A 76 2.77 13.63 -15.87
C ASP A 76 3.76 12.49 -15.61
N ARG A 77 3.34 11.50 -14.80
CA ARG A 77 4.14 10.34 -14.38
C ARG A 77 4.62 9.42 -15.50
N CYS A 78 4.16 9.64 -16.73
CA CYS A 78 4.59 8.89 -17.91
C CYS A 78 5.69 9.62 -18.72
N ASP A 79 6.16 10.80 -18.28
CA ASP A 79 7.20 11.55 -18.97
C ASP A 79 8.60 10.94 -18.76
N THR A 80 9.02 10.13 -19.74
CA THR A 80 10.31 9.43 -19.76
C THR A 80 11.53 10.34 -19.92
N ARG A 81 11.34 11.65 -20.12
CA ARG A 81 12.47 12.61 -20.18
C ARG A 81 13.01 12.96 -18.80
N THR A 82 12.26 12.62 -17.76
CA THR A 82 12.58 12.88 -16.36
C THR A 82 13.17 11.64 -15.70
N SER A 83 13.58 11.70 -14.43
CA SER A 83 14.23 10.57 -13.74
C SER A 83 13.31 9.97 -12.69
N LEU A 84 13.35 8.65 -12.53
CA LEU A 84 12.60 7.98 -11.46
C LEU A 84 13.23 8.26 -10.10
N ILE A 85 12.43 8.77 -9.18
CA ILE A 85 12.82 9.00 -7.78
C ILE A 85 11.83 8.27 -6.89
N GLY A 86 12.31 7.73 -5.77
CA GLY A 86 11.48 6.99 -4.82
C GLY A 86 12.31 6.27 -3.77
N PRO A 87 11.64 5.53 -2.86
CA PRO A 87 12.30 4.55 -2.02
C PRO A 87 13.12 3.58 -2.89
N SER A 88 14.33 3.25 -2.43
CA SER A 88 15.21 2.29 -3.07
C SER A 88 15.60 1.20 -2.08
N ASP A 89 15.69 -0.02 -2.60
CA ASP A 89 16.30 -1.15 -1.90
C ASP A 89 17.66 -1.43 -2.54
N HIS A 90 18.68 -1.70 -1.71
CA HIS A 90 20.02 -2.01 -2.18
C HIS A 90 20.36 -3.44 -1.79
N TYR A 91 20.77 -4.24 -2.79
CA TYR A 91 21.20 -5.62 -2.61
C TYR A 91 22.59 -5.80 -3.19
N ILE A 92 23.50 -6.39 -2.42
CA ILE A 92 24.86 -6.71 -2.86
C ILE A 92 24.96 -8.23 -2.97
N LEU A 93 25.05 -8.71 -4.22
CA LEU A 93 25.19 -10.13 -4.53
C LEU A 93 26.53 -10.66 -4.02
N GLY A 94 26.53 -11.80 -3.32
CA GLY A 94 27.76 -12.43 -2.83
C GLY A 94 28.47 -11.71 -1.68
N ASP A 95 27.82 -10.72 -1.03
CA ASP A 95 28.37 -10.07 0.16
C ASP A 95 28.36 -11.02 1.37
N ARG A 96 29.56 -11.44 1.80
CA ARG A 96 29.74 -12.29 2.98
C ARG A 96 29.68 -11.52 4.30
N ASN A 97 29.59 -10.18 4.28
CA ASN A 97 29.67 -9.33 5.47
C ASN A 97 28.32 -8.79 5.98
N SER A 98 27.19 -9.13 5.35
CA SER A 98 25.87 -8.67 5.77
C SER A 98 25.29 -9.54 6.88
N TYR A 99 25.68 -9.32 8.16
CA TYR A 99 25.04 -9.79 9.42
C TYR A 99 24.23 -11.11 9.38
N GLY A 100 24.71 -12.09 8.62
CA GLY A 100 24.01 -13.33 8.36
C GLY A 100 24.39 -14.32 9.44
N LEU A 101 23.39 -14.85 10.12
CA LEU A 101 23.56 -16.07 10.91
C LEU A 101 24.06 -17.16 9.93
N ASP A 102 25.32 -17.58 10.10
CA ASP A 102 26.03 -18.62 9.32
C ASP A 102 25.27 -19.97 9.37
N TYR A 103 24.18 -20.09 8.61
CA TYR A 103 23.43 -21.34 8.48
C TYR A 103 23.59 -22.01 7.12
N ASP A 104 24.33 -21.42 6.17
CA ASP A 104 24.57 -22.06 4.87
C ASP A 104 26.02 -21.93 4.40
N GLU A 105 26.76 -23.04 4.51
CA GLU A 105 28.09 -23.25 3.91
C GLU A 105 28.01 -23.54 2.39
N LEU A 106 26.82 -23.42 1.78
CA LEU A 106 26.59 -23.74 0.37
C LEU A 106 26.78 -22.51 -0.51
N HIS A 107 27.86 -22.53 -1.29
CA HIS A 107 28.09 -21.64 -2.43
C HIS A 107 26.97 -21.83 -3.46
N HIS A 108 25.93 -21.03 -3.40
CA HIS A 108 24.95 -21.01 -4.47
C HIS A 108 25.49 -20.15 -5.63
N GLU A 109 25.71 -20.77 -6.79
CA GLU A 109 26.03 -20.05 -8.05
C GLU A 109 24.90 -19.09 -8.48
N GLN A 110 23.73 -19.21 -7.85
CA GLN A 110 22.53 -18.42 -8.12
C GLN A 110 21.88 -17.99 -6.80
N GLU A 111 21.66 -16.69 -6.64
CA GLU A 111 20.94 -16.11 -5.50
C GLU A 111 19.60 -15.52 -5.97
N VAL A 112 18.59 -15.53 -5.08
CA VAL A 112 17.29 -14.90 -5.32
C VAL A 112 17.00 -13.96 -4.16
N TYR A 113 17.09 -12.65 -4.43
CA TYR A 113 16.70 -11.63 -3.48
C TYR A 113 15.18 -11.37 -3.54
N ARG A 114 14.54 -11.30 -2.37
CA ARG A 114 13.14 -10.91 -2.20
C ARG A 114 13.02 -9.97 -1.01
N PRO A 115 12.50 -8.74 -1.17
CA PRO A 115 12.20 -7.87 -0.04
C PRO A 115 11.22 -8.54 0.93
N PHE A 116 11.38 -8.28 2.23
CA PHE A 116 10.44 -8.77 3.25
C PHE A 116 9.08 -8.07 3.17
N HIS A 117 9.09 -6.75 2.94
CA HIS A 117 7.89 -5.94 2.85
C HIS A 117 7.45 -5.74 1.40
N PHE A 118 6.14 -5.65 1.17
CA PHE A 118 5.64 -5.36 -0.18
C PHE A 118 5.93 -3.90 -0.55
N GLN A 119 6.19 -3.68 -1.84
CA GLN A 119 6.38 -2.34 -2.39
C GLN A 119 5.29 -2.03 -3.39
N THR A 120 4.89 -0.78 -3.37
CA THR A 120 3.86 -0.24 -4.25
C THR A 120 4.59 0.52 -5.34
N PHE A 121 4.52 0.05 -6.60
CA PHE A 121 5.08 0.77 -7.73
C PHE A 121 4.28 0.66 -9.04
N ARG A 122 4.29 1.71 -9.87
CA ARG A 122 3.92 1.62 -11.30
C ARG A 122 5.16 1.58 -12.16
N PHE A 123 6.17 2.35 -11.79
CA PHE A 123 7.47 2.34 -12.45
C PHE A 123 8.53 1.93 -11.45
N ILE A 124 9.54 1.20 -11.91
CA ILE A 124 10.70 0.83 -11.11
C ILE A 124 11.95 1.06 -11.95
N ALA A 125 12.97 1.63 -11.32
CA ALA A 125 14.31 1.72 -11.89
C ALA A 125 15.15 0.55 -11.35
N LEU A 126 15.89 -0.08 -12.26
CA LEU A 126 16.86 -1.10 -11.95
C LEU A 126 18.25 -0.54 -12.25
N ASP A 127 18.99 -0.24 -11.18
CA ASP A 127 20.39 0.17 -11.20
C ASP A 127 21.28 -1.04 -10.88
N ILE A 128 22.11 -1.45 -11.84
CA ILE A 128 23.05 -2.57 -11.68
C ILE A 128 24.47 -2.05 -11.88
N GLU A 129 25.30 -2.27 -10.87
CA GLU A 129 26.75 -2.11 -10.96
C GLU A 129 27.40 -3.49 -10.88
N VAL A 130 28.15 -3.86 -11.92
CA VAL A 130 28.87 -5.14 -11.98
C VAL A 130 30.30 -4.90 -11.54
N CYS A 131 30.76 -5.65 -10.54
CA CYS A 131 32.13 -5.53 -10.04
C CYS A 131 33.16 -5.83 -11.16
N SER A 132 34.40 -5.37 -10.99
CA SER A 132 35.47 -5.57 -11.98
C SER A 132 36.00 -7.00 -12.06
N GLU A 133 35.69 -7.84 -11.08
CA GLU A 133 36.33 -9.15 -10.89
C GLU A 133 35.50 -10.32 -11.44
N SER A 134 34.18 -10.16 -11.52
CA SER A 134 33.27 -11.23 -11.93
C SER A 134 32.12 -10.71 -12.78
N ALA A 135 31.65 -11.55 -13.71
CA ALA A 135 30.50 -11.27 -14.54
C ALA A 135 29.20 -11.58 -13.78
N LEU A 136 28.13 -10.86 -14.09
CA LEU A 136 26.80 -11.10 -13.53
C LEU A 136 25.89 -11.74 -14.58
N VAL A 137 25.22 -12.83 -14.23
CA VAL A 137 24.18 -13.45 -15.06
C VAL A 137 22.81 -13.12 -14.46
N LEU A 138 22.06 -12.27 -15.16
CA LEU A 138 20.71 -11.89 -14.73
C LEU A 138 19.67 -12.78 -15.41
N HIS A 139 18.96 -13.57 -14.60
CA HIS A 139 17.91 -14.48 -15.07
C HIS A 139 16.55 -13.81 -15.27
N GLY A 140 16.28 -12.70 -14.59
CA GLY A 140 15.03 -11.95 -14.70
C GLY A 140 14.65 -11.29 -13.39
N ILE A 141 13.44 -10.72 -13.37
CA ILE A 141 12.80 -10.15 -12.19
C ILE A 141 11.39 -10.71 -12.13
N ASP A 142 11.07 -11.38 -11.03
CA ASP A 142 9.72 -11.84 -10.74
C ASP A 142 8.94 -10.74 -10.01
N VAL A 143 7.73 -10.46 -10.47
CA VAL A 143 6.82 -9.53 -9.80
C VAL A 143 5.57 -10.28 -9.36
N THR A 144 5.20 -10.12 -8.08
CA THR A 144 4.00 -10.73 -7.52
C THR A 144 3.09 -9.62 -7.00
N LYS A 145 1.86 -9.53 -7.51
CA LYS A 145 0.80 -8.70 -6.93
C LYS A 145 0.25 -9.41 -5.69
N THR A 146 0.22 -8.72 -4.56
CA THR A 146 -0.38 -9.20 -3.31
C THR A 146 -1.43 -8.25 -2.80
N ASN A 147 -2.59 -8.76 -2.37
CA ASN A 147 -3.70 -8.02 -1.77
C ASN A 147 -4.56 -8.96 -0.92
N TYR A 148 -5.42 -8.40 -0.09
CA TYR A 148 -6.57 -9.10 0.47
C TYR A 148 -7.36 -9.77 -0.67
N PRO A 149 -7.75 -11.05 -0.54
CA PRO A 149 -8.41 -11.80 -1.62
C PRO A 149 -9.90 -11.41 -1.73
N LEU A 150 -10.15 -10.16 -2.13
CA LEU A 150 -11.48 -9.60 -2.34
C LEU A 150 -12.14 -10.27 -3.56
N VAL A 151 -13.35 -10.79 -3.38
CA VAL A 151 -14.14 -11.36 -4.48
C VAL A 151 -15.16 -10.34 -4.94
N GLN A 152 -14.95 -9.70 -6.08
CA GLN A 152 -15.91 -8.78 -6.67
C GLN A 152 -17.17 -9.53 -7.15
N LYS A 153 -18.32 -9.22 -6.54
CA LYS A 153 -19.64 -9.79 -6.90
C LYS A 153 -20.55 -8.79 -7.60
N ALA A 154 -20.35 -7.49 -7.37
CA ALA A 154 -21.11 -6.44 -8.02
C ALA A 154 -20.28 -5.72 -9.10
N SER A 155 -20.97 -5.18 -10.11
CA SER A 155 -20.36 -4.34 -11.14
C SER A 155 -21.33 -3.26 -11.58
N VAL A 156 -20.82 -2.07 -11.90
CA VAL A 156 -21.59 -0.99 -12.52
C VAL A 156 -21.22 -0.90 -13.99
N LYS A 157 -22.23 -0.85 -14.85
CA LYS A 157 -22.09 -0.60 -16.29
C LYS A 157 -23.02 0.55 -16.68
N ALA A 158 -22.51 1.45 -17.51
CA ALA A 158 -23.30 2.51 -18.13
C ALA A 158 -23.08 2.45 -19.63
N ASP A 159 -24.13 2.14 -20.39
CA ASP A 159 -24.03 1.85 -21.82
C ASP A 159 -23.62 3.07 -22.66
N LYS A 160 -23.93 4.28 -22.18
CA LYS A 160 -23.71 5.54 -22.92
C LYS A 160 -22.48 6.30 -22.43
N ASP A 161 -21.93 5.94 -21.27
CA ASP A 161 -20.92 6.71 -20.55
C ASP A 161 -19.70 5.83 -20.23
N GLU A 162 -18.82 5.65 -21.21
CA GLU A 162 -17.61 4.81 -21.07
C GLU A 162 -16.73 5.22 -19.87
N TRP A 163 -16.74 6.51 -19.52
CA TRP A 163 -16.00 7.03 -18.37
C TRP A 163 -16.46 6.43 -17.03
N ILE A 164 -17.74 6.04 -16.90
CA ILE A 164 -18.27 5.40 -15.69
C ILE A 164 -17.64 4.02 -15.51
N SER A 165 -17.53 3.24 -16.59
CA SER A 165 -16.86 1.93 -16.58
C SER A 165 -15.37 2.06 -16.23
N LYS A 166 -14.69 3.09 -16.77
CA LYS A 166 -13.28 3.40 -16.42
C LYS A 166 -13.13 3.79 -14.95
N MET A 167 -14.02 4.66 -14.46
CA MET A 167 -14.06 5.09 -13.06
C MET A 167 -14.34 3.91 -12.12
N TRP A 168 -15.26 3.02 -12.48
CA TRP A 168 -15.53 1.80 -11.71
C TRP A 168 -14.28 0.95 -11.55
N GLY A 169 -13.56 0.69 -12.64
CA GLY A 169 -12.30 -0.07 -12.59
C GLY A 169 -11.23 0.61 -11.72
N ILE A 170 -11.16 1.95 -11.73
CA ILE A 170 -10.25 2.70 -10.84
C ILE A 170 -10.66 2.52 -9.37
N ARG A 171 -11.94 2.63 -9.06
CA ARG A 171 -12.44 2.52 -7.68
C ARG A 171 -12.18 1.13 -7.10
N VAL A 172 -12.53 0.07 -7.83
CA VAL A 172 -12.29 -1.32 -7.39
C VAL A 172 -10.80 -1.57 -7.20
N ARG A 173 -9.96 -1.15 -8.15
CA ARG A 173 -8.51 -1.31 -8.02
C ARG A 173 -7.92 -0.51 -6.85
N THR A 174 -8.45 0.69 -6.58
CA THR A 174 -8.02 1.49 -5.42
C THR A 174 -8.35 0.75 -4.13
N LEU A 175 -9.57 0.20 -4.05
CA LEU A 175 -9.99 -0.62 -2.91
C LEU A 175 -9.08 -1.84 -2.72
N GLU A 176 -8.85 -2.63 -3.79
CA GLU A 176 -7.95 -3.80 -3.73
C GLU A 176 -6.54 -3.42 -3.24
N ASN A 177 -5.97 -2.36 -3.81
CA ASN A 177 -4.62 -1.93 -3.45
C ASN A 177 -4.53 -1.44 -2.01
N CYS A 178 -5.60 -0.86 -1.45
CA CYS A 178 -5.68 -0.40 -0.06
C CYS A 178 -6.14 -1.50 0.92
N MET A 179 -6.10 -2.77 0.52
CA MET A 179 -6.49 -3.90 1.37
C MET A 179 -5.40 -4.97 1.37
N HIS A 180 -4.79 -5.20 2.53
CA HIS A 180 -3.83 -6.28 2.76
C HIS A 180 -4.24 -7.11 3.98
N ASP A 181 -3.54 -6.96 5.09
CA ASP A 181 -3.93 -7.48 6.40
C ASP A 181 -4.88 -6.53 7.16
N CYS A 182 -5.03 -5.29 6.65
CA CYS A 182 -5.91 -4.25 7.17
C CYS A 182 -6.39 -3.35 6.01
N TYR A 183 -7.38 -2.47 6.26
CA TYR A 183 -7.64 -1.33 5.36
C TYR A 183 -6.60 -0.24 5.58
N GLU A 184 -6.06 0.30 4.48
CA GLU A 184 -5.03 1.34 4.49
C GLU A 184 -5.53 2.61 3.80
N ASP A 185 -5.06 3.79 4.23
CA ASP A 185 -5.27 5.06 3.53
C ASP A 185 -4.65 5.05 2.14
N CYS A 186 -3.42 4.56 2.05
CA CYS A 186 -2.71 4.39 0.80
C CYS A 186 -1.65 3.28 0.90
N PRO A 187 -1.45 2.51 -0.18
CA PRO A 187 -0.52 1.40 -0.19
C PRO A 187 0.95 1.81 -0.29
N PHE A 188 1.24 3.11 -0.47
CA PHE A 188 2.59 3.59 -0.78
C PHE A 188 3.24 4.35 0.38
N TYR A 189 2.57 5.36 0.95
CA TYR A 189 3.23 6.29 1.86
C TYR A 189 3.13 5.85 3.31
N GLU A 190 1.91 5.78 3.81
CA GLU A 190 1.65 5.62 5.23
C GLU A 190 1.33 4.17 5.55
N GLN A 191 0.48 3.53 4.73
CA GLN A 191 -0.01 2.17 4.99
C GLN A 191 -0.66 2.08 6.39
N LEU A 192 -1.42 3.12 6.76
CA LEU A 192 -2.01 3.26 8.08
C LEU A 192 -3.53 3.13 8.00
N GLN A 193 -4.11 2.55 9.04
CA GLN A 193 -5.55 2.34 9.10
C GLN A 193 -6.24 3.49 9.82
N TYR A 194 -6.73 4.46 9.03
CA TYR A 194 -7.47 5.62 9.52
C TYR A 194 -8.99 5.36 9.54
N PRO A 195 -9.71 5.66 10.64
CA PRO A 195 -11.14 5.34 10.76
C PRO A 195 -12.05 5.95 9.69
N MET A 196 -11.79 7.18 9.28
CA MET A 196 -12.61 7.88 8.28
C MET A 196 -12.50 7.24 6.89
N ASP A 197 -11.27 6.96 6.46
CA ASP A 197 -10.93 6.27 5.22
C ASP A 197 -11.48 4.84 5.24
N THR A 198 -11.24 4.13 6.34
CA THR A 198 -11.67 2.75 6.54
C THR A 198 -13.18 2.60 6.46
N ARG A 199 -13.96 3.51 7.07
CA ARG A 199 -15.43 3.47 6.97
C ARG A 199 -15.90 3.51 5.52
N SER A 200 -15.32 4.41 4.72
CA SER A 200 -15.67 4.55 3.30
C SER A 200 -15.31 3.29 2.50
N SER A 201 -14.13 2.71 2.76
CA SER A 201 -13.69 1.45 2.16
C SER A 201 -14.54 0.25 2.58
N CYS A 202 -14.99 0.19 3.84
CA CYS A 202 -15.89 -0.84 4.35
C CYS A 202 -17.24 -0.79 3.62
N LEU A 203 -17.90 0.36 3.58
CA LEU A 203 -19.17 0.54 2.87
C LEU A 203 -19.05 0.13 1.39
N PHE A 204 -17.94 0.50 0.75
CA PHE A 204 -17.71 0.09 -0.63
C PHE A 204 -17.48 -1.42 -0.76
N THR A 205 -16.75 -2.04 0.16
CA THR A 205 -16.52 -3.49 0.22
C THR A 205 -17.84 -4.25 0.38
N TYR A 206 -18.73 -3.78 1.25
CA TYR A 206 -20.05 -4.40 1.47
C TYR A 206 -20.86 -4.42 0.16
N LEU A 207 -20.86 -3.31 -0.58
CA LEU A 207 -21.56 -3.21 -1.87
C LEU A 207 -20.90 -4.05 -2.97
N VAL A 208 -19.57 -4.13 -2.98
CA VAL A 208 -18.82 -4.80 -4.06
C VAL A 208 -18.75 -6.32 -3.88
N SER A 209 -18.56 -6.79 -2.64
CA SER A 209 -18.26 -8.19 -2.32
C SER A 209 -19.22 -8.82 -1.31
N GLY A 210 -19.83 -7.99 -0.45
CA GLY A 210 -20.58 -8.45 0.72
C GLY A 210 -19.69 -9.07 1.80
N ASP A 211 -18.37 -8.93 1.70
CA ASP A 211 -17.40 -9.41 2.68
C ASP A 211 -17.23 -8.40 3.81
N ASP A 212 -17.33 -8.86 5.06
CA ASP A 212 -17.18 -8.02 6.26
C ASP A 212 -15.99 -8.41 7.13
N ARG A 213 -15.18 -9.41 6.73
CA ARG A 213 -14.12 -9.95 7.60
C ARG A 213 -13.07 -8.91 7.96
N LEU A 214 -12.61 -8.13 6.97
CA LEU A 214 -11.65 -7.05 7.19
C LEU A 214 -12.27 -5.88 7.97
N ALA A 215 -13.55 -5.59 7.74
CA ALA A 215 -14.26 -4.53 8.45
C ALA A 215 -14.44 -4.85 9.94
N ARG A 216 -14.81 -6.10 10.27
CA ARG A 216 -14.87 -6.57 11.66
C ARG A 216 -13.53 -6.44 12.38
N GLN A 217 -12.45 -6.82 11.70
CA GLN A 217 -11.10 -6.68 12.26
C GLN A 217 -10.75 -5.22 12.48
N ALA A 218 -11.03 -4.33 11.52
CA ALA A 218 -10.78 -2.90 11.67
C ALA A 218 -11.58 -2.29 12.84
N ILE A 219 -12.86 -2.65 12.98
CA ILE A 219 -13.69 -2.23 14.13
C ILE A 219 -13.04 -2.63 15.45
N VAL A 220 -12.56 -3.88 15.56
CA VAL A 220 -11.88 -4.39 16.76
C VAL A 220 -10.55 -3.68 16.99
N GLN A 221 -9.69 -3.55 15.99
CA GLN A 221 -8.38 -2.90 16.12
C GLN A 221 -8.49 -1.43 16.55
N MET A 222 -9.51 -0.73 16.05
CA MET A 222 -9.80 0.66 16.46
C MET A 222 -10.42 0.75 17.85
N ASN A 223 -11.25 -0.21 18.24
CA ASN A 223 -11.71 -0.33 19.61
C ASN A 223 -10.53 -0.51 20.59
N ASP A 224 -9.57 -1.36 20.23
CA ASP A 224 -8.39 -1.66 21.05
C ASP A 224 -7.45 -0.46 21.21
N SER A 225 -7.61 0.58 20.37
CA SER A 225 -6.88 1.85 20.50
C SER A 225 -7.60 2.91 21.33
N PHE A 226 -8.73 2.56 21.95
CA PHE A 226 -9.47 3.46 22.83
C PHE A 226 -8.62 3.90 24.04
N ILE A 227 -8.65 5.20 24.34
CA ILE A 227 -7.95 5.82 25.45
C ILE A 227 -9.00 6.30 26.46
N PRO A 228 -9.26 5.54 27.56
CA PRO A 228 -10.34 5.86 28.50
C PRO A 228 -10.23 7.23 29.16
N SER A 229 -9.01 7.72 29.39
CA SER A 229 -8.79 9.05 29.99
C SER A 229 -9.20 10.20 29.08
N LEU A 230 -9.16 10.00 27.76
CA LEU A 230 -9.57 11.00 26.77
C LEU A 230 -10.99 10.77 26.25
N GLY A 231 -11.50 9.54 26.35
CA GLY A 231 -12.78 9.15 25.74
C GLY A 231 -12.73 9.16 24.21
N HIS A 232 -11.58 8.79 23.64
CA HIS A 232 -11.37 8.76 22.19
C HIS A 232 -10.50 7.58 21.77
N ILE A 233 -10.67 7.11 20.53
CA ILE A 233 -9.72 6.20 19.88
C ILE A 233 -8.58 7.01 19.26
N THR A 234 -7.45 6.35 18.99
CA THR A 234 -6.36 6.97 18.21
C THR A 234 -6.82 7.31 16.80
N SER A 235 -6.15 8.28 16.17
CA SER A 235 -6.44 8.66 14.78
C SER A 235 -6.13 7.56 13.78
N ARG A 236 -5.29 6.59 14.14
CA ARG A 236 -4.88 5.47 13.29
C ARG A 236 -4.50 4.26 14.12
N THR A 237 -4.68 3.08 13.53
CA THR A 237 -4.27 1.78 14.10
C THR A 237 -3.15 1.17 13.25
N GLY A 238 -2.36 0.27 13.83
CA GLY A 238 -1.21 -0.37 13.15
C GLY A 238 0.12 0.41 13.17
N SER A 239 0.15 1.67 13.62
CA SER A 239 1.40 2.44 13.73
C SER A 239 2.19 2.11 15.02
N ASN A 240 3.53 2.10 14.93
CA ASN A 240 4.41 2.09 16.09
C ASN A 240 3.99 3.19 17.08
N CYS A 241 3.81 2.79 18.34
CA CYS A 241 3.15 3.50 19.44
C CYS A 241 3.83 4.82 19.89
N LEU A 242 4.79 5.33 19.12
CA LEU A 242 5.68 6.43 19.49
C LEU A 242 5.03 7.81 19.33
N GLN A 243 3.93 7.92 18.57
CA GLN A 243 3.13 9.15 18.47
C GLN A 243 1.64 8.83 18.51
N ARG A 244 1.08 8.79 19.73
CA ARG A 244 -0.37 8.75 19.92
C ARG A 244 -0.95 10.08 19.45
N GLN A 245 -1.66 10.03 18.33
CA GLN A 245 -2.40 11.17 17.79
C GLN A 245 -3.88 10.88 17.93
N VAL A 246 -4.67 11.87 18.37
CA VAL A 246 -6.12 11.76 18.51
C VAL A 246 -6.76 12.85 17.66
N ILE A 247 -7.60 12.44 16.71
CA ILE A 247 -8.47 13.34 15.94
C ILE A 247 -9.89 12.98 16.35
N PRO A 248 -10.61 13.80 17.13
CA PRO A 248 -11.87 13.40 17.76
C PRO A 248 -12.91 12.92 16.77
N THR A 249 -13.01 13.58 15.61
CA THR A 249 -13.98 13.23 14.58
C THR A 249 -13.81 11.79 14.11
N PHE A 250 -12.60 11.22 14.18
CA PHE A 250 -12.36 9.83 13.79
C PHE A 250 -13.00 8.84 14.77
N SER A 251 -13.12 9.21 16.05
CA SER A 251 -13.90 8.41 17.01
C SER A 251 -15.39 8.35 16.63
N LEU A 252 -15.94 9.44 16.11
CA LEU A 252 -17.32 9.45 15.61
C LEU A 252 -17.47 8.60 14.34
N TYR A 253 -16.50 8.67 13.41
CA TYR A 253 -16.50 7.80 12.23
C TYR A 253 -16.40 6.32 12.59
N TRP A 254 -15.67 5.97 13.66
CA TRP A 254 -15.65 4.60 14.17
C TRP A 254 -17.01 4.17 14.71
N ILE A 255 -17.72 5.01 15.50
CA ILE A 255 -19.10 4.70 15.92
C ILE A 255 -19.98 4.46 14.69
N CYS A 256 -19.90 5.34 13.69
CA CYS A 256 -20.67 5.15 12.47
C CYS A 256 -20.29 3.85 11.75
N MET A 257 -19.02 3.46 11.72
CA MET A 257 -18.58 2.20 11.12
C MET A 257 -19.16 0.97 11.85
N VAL A 258 -19.26 1.01 13.19
CA VAL A 258 -19.94 -0.03 13.98
C VAL A 258 -21.44 -0.09 13.62
N THR A 259 -22.11 1.06 13.53
CA THR A 259 -23.51 1.16 13.13
C THR A 259 -23.73 0.65 11.70
N ASP A 260 -22.89 1.07 10.75
CA ASP A 260 -22.96 0.65 9.35
C ASP A 260 -22.84 -0.89 9.25
N HIS A 261 -21.95 -1.52 10.04
CA HIS A 261 -21.84 -2.99 10.07
C HIS A 261 -23.13 -3.65 10.57
N TYR A 262 -23.74 -3.13 11.64
CA TYR A 262 -25.02 -3.63 12.13
C TYR A 262 -26.14 -3.44 11.11
N GLU A 263 -26.22 -2.31 10.43
CA GLU A 263 -27.26 -2.04 9.43
C GLU A 263 -27.15 -2.96 8.21
N TYR A 264 -25.92 -3.29 7.77
CA TYR A 264 -25.70 -4.17 6.64
C TYR A 264 -25.89 -5.66 6.97
N TYR A 265 -25.47 -6.10 8.16
CA TYR A 265 -25.37 -7.54 8.49
C TYR A 265 -26.30 -8.00 9.61
N ALA A 266 -26.97 -7.07 10.30
CA ALA A 266 -27.85 -7.33 11.45
C ALA A 266 -27.19 -8.16 12.57
N ASP A 267 -25.85 -8.13 12.68
CA ASP A 267 -25.11 -8.91 13.67
C ASP A 267 -25.01 -8.20 15.02
N ALA A 268 -26.12 -8.22 15.76
CA ALA A 268 -26.19 -7.67 17.11
C ALA A 268 -25.14 -8.28 18.06
N SER A 269 -24.81 -9.57 17.87
CA SER A 269 -23.89 -10.28 18.76
C SER A 269 -22.48 -9.73 18.69
N PHE A 270 -22.04 -9.34 17.49
CA PHE A 270 -20.73 -8.73 17.27
C PHE A 270 -20.68 -7.28 17.76
N VAL A 271 -21.69 -6.46 17.44
CA VAL A 271 -21.60 -5.01 17.72
C VAL A 271 -21.84 -4.66 19.20
N ARG A 272 -22.54 -5.52 19.95
CA ARG A 272 -22.93 -5.24 21.34
C ARG A 272 -21.74 -4.97 22.27
N GLN A 273 -20.59 -5.58 22.00
CA GLN A 273 -19.39 -5.41 22.83
C GLN A 273 -18.79 -4.00 22.73
N PHE A 274 -19.11 -3.24 21.68
CA PHE A 274 -18.55 -1.90 21.43
C PHE A 274 -19.39 -0.77 22.02
N VAL A 275 -20.59 -1.06 22.55
CA VAL A 275 -21.53 -0.04 23.06
C VAL A 275 -20.91 0.81 24.16
N ALA A 276 -20.20 0.19 25.11
CA ALA A 276 -19.58 0.93 26.22
C ALA A 276 -18.52 1.94 25.73
N VAL A 277 -17.78 1.61 24.68
CA VAL A 277 -16.79 2.51 24.08
C VAL A 277 -17.48 3.61 23.29
N ALA A 278 -18.54 3.30 22.54
CA ALA A 278 -19.35 4.29 21.85
C ALA A 278 -19.95 5.31 22.84
N ASP A 279 -20.51 4.84 23.96
CA ASP A 279 -21.04 5.70 25.03
C ASP A 279 -19.93 6.57 25.64
N GLY A 280 -18.75 6.01 25.89
CA GLY A 280 -17.60 6.76 26.39
C GLY A 280 -17.15 7.88 25.45
N ILE A 281 -17.16 7.62 24.14
CA ILE A 281 -16.88 8.63 23.10
C ILE A 281 -17.98 9.69 23.08
N LEU A 282 -19.25 9.32 23.06
CA LEU A 282 -20.34 10.30 23.01
C LEU A 282 -20.36 11.17 24.27
N GLN A 283 -20.11 10.58 25.44
CA GLN A 283 -20.00 11.31 26.70
C GLN A 283 -18.84 12.32 26.68
N SER A 284 -17.70 11.98 26.06
CA SER A 284 -16.56 12.90 25.96
C SER A 284 -16.90 14.14 25.14
N PHE A 285 -17.66 13.99 24.05
CA PHE A 285 -18.20 15.12 23.29
C PHE A 285 -19.25 15.92 24.07
N ASP A 286 -20.18 15.23 24.74
CA ASP A 286 -21.25 15.86 25.52
C ASP A 286 -20.72 16.79 26.62
N THR A 287 -19.68 16.37 27.34
CA THR A 287 -19.04 17.20 28.39
C THR A 287 -18.39 18.48 27.87
N ARG A 288 -18.20 18.60 26.55
CA ARG A 288 -17.54 19.72 25.88
C ARG A 288 -18.50 20.61 25.12
N VAL A 289 -19.79 20.30 25.13
CA VAL A 289 -20.82 21.15 24.53
C VAL A 289 -20.90 22.47 25.30
N ASN A 290 -20.72 23.59 24.60
CA ASN A 290 -20.76 24.92 25.19
C ASN A 290 -22.21 25.44 25.30
N GLN A 291 -22.35 26.68 25.80
CA GLN A 291 -23.66 27.33 25.97
C GLN A 291 -24.45 27.53 24.66
N LEU A 292 -23.78 27.44 23.50
CA LEU A 292 -24.41 27.52 22.17
C LEU A 292 -24.86 26.15 21.65
N GLY A 293 -24.66 25.07 22.40
CA GLY A 293 -24.98 23.71 21.96
C GLY A 293 -23.97 23.14 20.96
N LEU A 294 -22.75 23.69 20.90
CA LEU A 294 -21.70 23.29 19.97
C LEU A 294 -20.46 22.79 20.70
N VAL A 295 -19.74 21.86 20.07
CA VAL A 295 -18.40 21.46 20.51
C VAL A 295 -17.40 22.50 20.01
N PRO A 296 -16.67 23.22 20.87
CA PRO A 296 -15.73 24.23 20.45
C PRO A 296 -14.54 23.60 19.72
N VAL A 297 -14.04 24.29 18.70
CA VAL A 297 -12.78 23.92 18.04
C VAL A 297 -11.64 24.42 18.92
N ASN A 298 -10.83 23.52 19.45
CA ASN A 298 -9.58 23.90 20.11
C ASN A 298 -8.58 24.41 19.05
N GLU A 299 -7.69 25.32 19.43
CA GLU A 299 -6.61 25.79 18.55
C GLU A 299 -5.67 24.65 18.10
N ASN A 300 -5.61 23.56 18.89
CA ASN A 300 -4.95 22.30 18.51
C ASN A 300 -5.96 21.29 17.95
N VAL A 301 -5.65 20.77 16.75
CA VAL A 301 -6.41 19.71 16.07
C VAL A 301 -6.31 18.39 16.84
N PHE A 302 -5.22 18.19 17.58
CA PHE A 302 -4.98 17.02 18.40
C PHE A 302 -5.42 17.24 19.84
N TRP A 303 -6.09 16.24 20.40
CA TRP A 303 -6.55 16.26 21.79
C TRP A 303 -5.55 15.45 22.60
N GLU A 304 -4.85 16.14 23.51
CA GLU A 304 -3.85 15.56 24.42
C GLU A 304 -4.49 15.08 25.72
#